data_AF-A0A6H2GXD8-F1
#
_entry.id   AF-A0A6H2GXD8-F1
#
_cell.length_a   1.000
_cell.length_b   1.000
_cell.length_c   1.000
_cell.angle_alpha   90.00
_cell.angle_beta   90.00
_cell.angle_gamma   90.00
#
_symmetry.space_group_name_H-M   'P 1'
#
loop_
_entity.id
_entity.type
_entity.pdbx_description
1 polymer ?
#
loop_
_entity_poly.entity_id
_entity_poly.type
_entity_poly.pdbx_seq_one_letter_code
_entity_poly.pdbx_strand_id
1 'polypeptide(L)' 'MNCNHFRFVERHRPFRDLTFKFYDDGRLAIIDNGSHSSVTPSELKGESRDFYVRQRIAFIKKNLASKAQRYA' A
#
# COMPACT_ATOMS: atom_id res chain seq x y z
N MET A 1 -15.42 -7.82 -0.31
CA MET A 1 -14.30 -7.11 -0.97
C MET A 1 -13.02 -7.71 -0.42
N ASN A 2 -12.14 -8.28 -1.24
CA ASN A 2 -10.85 -8.75 -0.74
C ASN A 2 -9.90 -7.55 -0.62
N CYS A 3 -9.09 -7.57 0.43
CA CYS A 3 -8.19 -6.49 0.79
C CYS A 3 -6.86 -7.11 1.21
N ASN A 4 -5.77 -6.73 0.52
CA ASN A 4 -4.43 -7.14 0.93
C ASN A 4 -3.89 -6.12 1.93
N HIS A 5 -3.58 -6.59 3.14
CA HIS A 5 -3.01 -5.78 4.21
C HIS A 5 -1.50 -5.99 4.32
N PHE A 6 -0.75 -4.91 4.50
CA PHE A 6 0.68 -4.97 4.77
C PHE A 6 1.00 -4.01 5.91
N ARG A 7 1.67 -4.51 6.95
CA ARG A 7 2.21 -3.68 8.02
C ARG A 7 3.66 -3.37 7.73
N PHE A 8 4.04 -2.12 7.91
CA PHE A 8 5.41 -1.64 7.73
C PHE A 8 5.75 -0.71 8.88
N VAL A 9 6.80 -1.05 9.62
CA VAL A 9 7.30 -0.22 10.71
C VAL A 9 8.57 0.48 10.22
N GLU A 10 8.56 1.81 10.22
CA GLU A 10 9.73 2.60 9.84
C GLU A 10 10.89 2.35 10.81
N ARG A 11 12.08 2.12 10.27
CA ARG A 11 13.31 1.84 11.06
C ARG A 11 14.02 3.08 11.57
N HIS A 12 13.60 4.25 11.10
CA HIS A 12 14.17 5.55 11.45
C HIS A 12 13.06 6.49 11.88
N ARG A 13 13.38 7.53 12.66
CA ARG A 13 12.40 8.55 13.08
C ARG A 13 11.65 9.08 11.85
N PRO A 14 10.31 9.19 11.90
CA PRO A 14 9.46 9.14 13.11
C PRO A 14 9.06 7.74 13.61
N PHE A 15 9.62 6.66 13.08
CA PHE A 15 9.31 5.27 13.47
C PHE A 15 7.82 4.93 13.33
N ARG A 16 7.15 5.46 12.30
CA ARG A 16 5.72 5.22 12.13
C ARG A 16 5.45 3.74 11.89
N ASP A 17 4.40 3.26 12.54
CA ASP A 17 3.85 1.93 12.30
C ASP A 17 2.69 2.08 11.32
N LEU A 18 2.93 1.76 10.06
CA LEU A 18 2.00 2.01 8.97
C LEU A 18 1.31 0.72 8.53
N THR A 19 -0.01 0.79 8.36
CA THR A 19 -0.81 -0.26 7.72
C THR A 19 -1.23 0.19 6.33
N PHE A 20 -0.81 -0.54 5.30
CA PHE A 20 -1.22 -0.37 3.92
C PHE A 20 -2.34 -1.37 3.59
N LYS A 21 -3.46 -0.88 3.07
CA LYS A 21 -4.61 -1.67 2.61
C LYS A 21 -4.84 -1.44 1.13
N PHE A 22 -4.58 -2.46 0.31
CA PHE A 22 -4.83 -2.44 -1.12
C PHE A 22 -6.13 -3.19 -1.43
N TYR A 23 -7.09 -2.48 -2.00
CA TYR A 23 -8.40 -3.04 -2.37
C TYR A 23 -8.41 -3.47 -3.83
N ASP A 24 -9.14 -4.53 -4.17
CA ASP A 24 -9.22 -5.06 -5.55
C ASP A 24 -9.68 -4.04 -6.59
N ASP A 25 -10.45 -3.04 -6.17
CA ASP A 25 -10.93 -1.92 -7.01
C ASP A 25 -9.84 -0.87 -7.30
N GLY A 26 -8.63 -1.04 -6.77
CA GLY A 26 -7.51 -0.14 -6.95
C GLY A 26 -7.41 0.95 -5.88
N ARG A 27 -8.34 1.03 -4.93
CA ARG A 27 -8.21 1.96 -3.80
C ARG A 27 -7.04 1.55 -2.90
N LEU A 28 -6.53 2.54 -2.18
CA LEU A 28 -5.48 2.39 -1.18
C LEU A 28 -5.89 3.16 0.07
N ALA A 29 -5.74 2.54 1.23
CA ALA A 29 -5.73 3.25 2.50
C ALA A 29 -4.38 3.00 3.19
N ILE A 30 -3.76 4.07 3.69
CA ILE A 30 -2.58 3.98 4.55
C ILE A 30 -2.99 4.56 5.90
N ILE A 31 -2.71 3.82 6.96
CA ILE A 31 -3.10 4.19 8.33
C ILE A 31 -1.82 4.20 9.16
N ASP A 32 -1.58 5.28 9.89
CA ASP A 32 -0.59 5.28 10.97
C ASP A 32 -1.25 4.67 12.22
N ASN A 33 -0.78 3.50 12.62
CA ASN A 33 -1.29 2.76 13.77
C ASN A 33 -1.00 3.46 15.10
N GLY A 34 0.02 4.33 15.17
CA GLY A 34 0.34 5.08 16.38
C GLY A 34 -0.63 6.23 16.63
N SER A 35 -0.93 7.00 15.57
CA SER A 35 -1.84 8.15 15.64
C SER A 35 -3.28 7.84 15.21
N HIS A 36 -3.55 6.62 14.76
CA HIS A 36 -4.80 6.18 14.12
C HIS A 36 -5.27 7.07 12.95
N SER A 37 -4.36 7.83 12.36
CA SER A 37 -4.66 8.80 11.31
C SER A 37 -4.47 8.20 9.91
N SER A 38 -5.26 8.67 8.94
CA SER A 38 -5.03 8.34 7.54
C SER A 38 -3.81 9.09 7.01
N VAL A 39 -2.96 8.39 6.26
CA VAL A 39 -1.76 8.93 5.65
C VAL A 39 -1.91 8.87 4.13
N THR A 40 -1.46 9.90 3.43
CA THR A 40 -1.41 9.90 1.96
C THR A 40 -0.05 9.41 1.46
N PRO A 41 0.04 8.86 0.24
CA PRO A 41 1.32 8.45 -0.34
C PRO A 41 2.39 9.56 -0.39
N SER A 42 1.96 10.83 -0.51
CA SER A 42 2.84 11.99 -0.55
C SER A 42 3.52 12.28 0.80
N GLU A 43 2.94 11.80 1.90
CA GLU A 43 3.48 11.94 3.26
C GLU A 43 4.44 10.81 3.66
N LEU A 44 4.59 9.80 2.80
CA LEU A 44 5.58 8.74 2.97
C LEU A 44 6.98 9.25 2.63
N LYS A 45 7.97 8.77 3.37
CA LYS A 45 9.38 9.17 3.18
C LYS A 45 10.29 7.96 3.33
N GLY A 46 11.42 7.98 2.60
CA GLY A 46 12.42 6.92 2.67
C GLY A 46 11.82 5.53 2.37
N GLU A 47 12.12 4.57 3.24
CA GLU A 47 11.75 3.17 3.04
C GLU A 47 10.24 2.91 2.98
N SER A 48 9.41 3.68 3.71
CA SER A 48 7.95 3.50 3.65
C SER A 48 7.38 3.90 2.29
N ARG A 49 7.98 4.90 1.64
CA ARG A 49 7.63 5.31 0.27
C ARG A 49 8.08 4.28 -0.76
N ASP A 50 9.30 3.77 -0.63
CA ASP A 50 9.81 2.72 -1.52
C ASP A 50 8.97 1.43 -1.40
N PHE A 51 8.65 1.02 -0.17
CA PHE A 51 7.74 -0.09 0.10
C PHE A 51 6.38 0.10 -0.59
N TYR A 52 5.77 1.27 -0.42
CA TYR A 52 4.52 1.62 -1.08
C TYR A 52 4.61 1.48 -2.60
N VAL A 53 5.64 2.06 -3.23
CA VAL A 53 5.79 2.05 -4.69
C VAL A 53 5.92 0.62 -5.21
N ARG A 54 6.77 -0.21 -4.60
CA ARG A 54 6.93 -1.62 -5.00
C ARG A 54 5.62 -2.38 -4.92
N GLN A 55 4.90 -2.20 -3.81
CA GLN A 55 3.64 -2.90 -3.59
C GLN A 55 2.54 -2.42 -4.53
N ARG A 56 2.49 -1.11 -4.82
CA ARG A 56 1.55 -0.53 -5.78
C ARG A 56 1.80 -1.05 -7.20
N ILE A 57 3.05 -1.14 -7.63
CA ILE A 57 3.41 -1.71 -8.94
C ILE A 57 3.01 -3.18 -9.03
N ALA A 58 3.33 -3.98 -8.01
CA ALA A 58 2.96 -5.40 -7.98
C ALA A 58 1.43 -5.59 -8.06
N PHE A 59 0.69 -4.76 -7.32
CA PHE A 59 -0.77 -4.77 -7.34
C PHE A 59 -1.35 -4.43 -8.73
N ILE A 60 -0.86 -3.37 -9.37
CA ILE A 60 -1.29 -2.97 -10.72
C ILE A 60 -0.99 -4.07 -11.74
N LYS A 61 0.23 -4.64 -11.69
CA LYS A 61 0.62 -5.74 -12.58
C LYS A 61 -0.30 -6.96 -12.44
N LYS A 62 -0.62 -7.35 -11.19
CA LYS A 62 -1.56 -8.44 -10.92
C LYS A 62 -2.94 -8.14 -11.49
N ASN A 63 -3.48 -6.93 -11.25
CA ASN A 63 -4.79 -6.54 -11.75
C ASN A 63 -4.85 -6.55 -13.29
N LEU A 64 -3.81 -6.03 -13.95
CA LEU A 64 -3.69 -6.02 -15.41
C LEU A 64 -3.63 -7.45 -15.98
N ALA A 65 -2.83 -8.33 -15.38
CA ALA A 65 -2.73 -9.73 -15.80
C ALA A 65 -4.07 -10.46 -15.64
N SER A 66 -4.77 -10.28 -14.52
CA SER A 66 -6.10 -10.85 -14.30
C SER A 66 -7.14 -10.34 -15.31
N LYS A 67 -7.05 -9.07 -15.72
CA LYS A 67 -7.92 -8.52 -16.76
C LYS A 67 -7.57 -9.08 -18.14
N ALA A 68 -6.30 -9.13 -18.50
CA ALA A 68 -5.85 -9.69 -19.78
C ALA A 68 -6.32 -11.15 -19.96
N GLN A 69 -6.24 -11.97 -18.91
CA GLN A 69 -6.75 -13.35 -18.90
C GLN A 69 -8.27 -13.45 -19.11
N ARG A 70 -9.04 -12.43 -18.73
CA ARG A 70 -10.51 -12.44 -18.87
C ARG A 70 -10.98 -12.12 -20.28
N TYR A 71 -10.13 -11.49 -21.09
CA TYR A 71 -10.41 -11.10 -22.48
C TYR A 71 -9.58 -11.88 -23.51
N ALA A 72 -8.78 -12.85 -23.07
CA ALA A 72 -8.06 -13.81 -23.91
C ALA A 72 -8.89 -15.08 -24.09
#